data_AF-A0A661E5R1-F1
#
_entry.id   AF-A0A661E5R1-F1
#
_cell.length_a   1.000
_cell.length_b   1.000
_cell.length_c   1.000
_cell.angle_alpha   90.00
_cell.angle_beta   90.00
_cell.angle_gamma   90.00
#
_symmetry.space_group_name_H-M   'P 1'
#
loop_
_entity.id
_entity.type
_entity.pdbx_description
1 polymer ?
#
loop_
_entity_poly.entity_id
_entity_poly.type
_entity_poly.pdbx_seq_one_letter_code
_entity_poly.pdbx_strand_id
1 'polypeptide(L)'
;GPRAEETAALFSAGPLQANVLSDQVGDASALKMVFAAQTKGSSALICATLAAAQSLGVRDALQQQWQDLGMGLAQQAELTLMAVVPKAWRFVGEMEEVAATFEAAGVPREFHHAAEEVFRRMAGFEDGDEVPEVGELLGKIVWKAD
;
A
#
# COMPACT_ATOMS: atom_id res chain seq x y z
N GLY A 1 -24.34 -10.34 0.53
CA GLY A 1 -25.29 -10.81 -0.50
C GLY A 1 -26.22 -11.86 0.10
N PRO A 2 -27.48 -12.03 -0.33
CA PRO A 2 -28.50 -12.77 0.43
C PRO A 2 -28.16 -14.25 0.72
N ARG A 3 -27.31 -14.88 -0.10
CA ARG A 3 -26.86 -16.27 0.07
C ARG A 3 -25.43 -16.38 0.64
N ALA A 4 -24.94 -15.34 1.29
CA ALA A 4 -23.57 -15.30 1.83
C ALA A 4 -23.34 -16.40 2.88
N GLU A 5 -24.32 -16.64 3.75
CA GLU A 5 -24.26 -17.71 4.76
C GLU A 5 -24.15 -19.11 4.14
N GLU A 6 -24.94 -19.39 3.10
CA GLU A 6 -24.87 -20.66 2.37
C GLU A 6 -23.48 -20.86 1.75
N THR A 7 -22.89 -19.79 1.22
CA THR A 7 -21.55 -19.82 0.62
C THR A 7 -20.47 -20.01 1.68
N ALA A 8 -20.58 -19.34 2.82
CA ALA A 8 -19.64 -19.48 3.93
C ALA A 8 -19.61 -20.91 4.48
N ALA A 9 -20.77 -21.56 4.58
CA ALA A 9 -20.91 -22.95 5.04
C ALA A 9 -20.10 -23.96 4.19
N LEU A 10 -19.91 -23.69 2.89
CA LEU A 10 -19.12 -24.55 2.00
C LEU A 10 -17.64 -24.65 2.42
N PHE A 11 -17.14 -23.65 3.15
CA PHE A 11 -15.75 -23.61 3.60
C PHE A 11 -15.54 -24.17 5.02
N SER A 12 -16.62 -24.54 5.73
CA SER A 12 -16.60 -24.92 7.15
C SER A 12 -15.68 -26.11 7.51
N ALA A 13 -15.42 -27.01 6.57
CA ALA A 13 -14.55 -28.16 6.77
C ALA A 13 -13.10 -27.95 6.26
N GLY A 14 -12.81 -26.79 5.66
CA GLY A 14 -11.53 -26.47 5.05
C GLY A 14 -10.67 -25.51 5.90
N PRO A 15 -9.46 -25.16 5.42
CA PRO A 15 -8.56 -24.23 6.12
C PRO A 15 -8.98 -22.76 5.95
N LEU A 16 -10.03 -22.46 5.16
CA LEU A 16 -10.49 -21.11 4.88
C LEU A 16 -11.54 -20.67 5.90
N GLN A 17 -11.32 -19.51 6.50
CA GLN A 17 -12.33 -18.85 7.33
C GLN A 17 -13.15 -17.88 6.47
N ALA A 18 -14.43 -18.20 6.26
CA ALA A 18 -15.37 -17.34 5.56
C ALA A 18 -16.25 -16.58 6.57
N ASN A 19 -16.06 -15.26 6.65
CA ASN A 19 -16.84 -14.39 7.55
C ASN A 19 -17.89 -13.62 6.74
N VAL A 20 -19.17 -13.78 7.09
CA VAL A 20 -20.26 -13.03 6.46
C VAL A 20 -20.33 -11.64 7.08
N LEU A 21 -20.13 -10.60 6.27
CA LEU A 21 -20.19 -9.20 6.72
C LEU A 21 -21.63 -8.68 6.77
N SER A 22 -22.41 -8.94 5.71
CA SER A 22 -23.82 -8.55 5.61
C SER A 22 -24.54 -9.28 4.47
N ASP A 23 -25.86 -9.12 4.41
CA ASP A 23 -26.71 -9.58 3.32
C ASP A 23 -26.70 -8.64 2.09
N GLN A 24 -26.16 -7.43 2.22
CA GLN A 24 -26.05 -6.47 1.12
C GLN A 24 -24.96 -6.87 0.13
N VAL A 25 -25.21 -6.62 -1.16
CA VAL A 25 -24.20 -6.81 -2.20
C VAL A 25 -23.32 -5.57 -2.22
N GLY A 26 -22.00 -5.77 -2.14
CA GLY A 26 -21.02 -4.69 -2.18
C GLY A 26 -20.28 -4.46 -0.87
N ASP A 27 -20.88 -4.72 0.29
CA ASP A 27 -20.27 -4.42 1.61
C ASP A 27 -18.90 -5.07 1.80
N ALA A 28 -18.76 -6.35 1.45
CA ALA A 28 -17.48 -7.05 1.55
C ALA A 28 -16.41 -6.45 0.60
N SER A 29 -16.83 -6.03 -0.59
CA SER A 29 -15.93 -5.33 -1.53
C SER A 29 -15.55 -3.96 -0.99
N ALA A 30 -16.51 -3.17 -0.47
CA ALA A 30 -16.23 -1.88 0.16
C ALA A 30 -15.23 -2.02 1.31
N LEU A 31 -15.39 -3.04 2.17
CA LEU A 31 -14.43 -3.36 3.23
C LEU A 31 -13.04 -3.68 2.66
N LYS A 32 -12.96 -4.50 1.60
CA LYS A 32 -11.69 -4.80 0.91
C LYS A 32 -11.02 -3.50 0.45
N MET A 33 -11.78 -2.59 -0.15
CA MET A 33 -11.25 -1.36 -0.73
C MET A 33 -10.71 -0.41 0.34
N VAL A 34 -11.44 -0.18 1.44
CA VAL A 34 -10.95 0.68 2.53
C VAL A 34 -9.78 0.04 3.29
N PHE A 35 -9.75 -1.28 3.40
CA PHE A 35 -8.59 -2.00 3.95
C PHE A 35 -7.36 -1.86 3.04
N ALA A 36 -7.53 -1.99 1.72
CA ALA A 36 -6.46 -1.76 0.75
C ALA A 36 -5.96 -0.32 0.78
N ALA A 37 -6.87 0.66 0.90
CA ALA A 37 -6.54 2.08 1.07
C ALA A 37 -5.62 2.30 2.28
N GLN A 38 -5.96 1.74 3.44
CA GLN A 38 -5.15 1.88 4.64
C GLN A 38 -3.79 1.19 4.50
N THR A 39 -3.75 -0.05 4.03
CA THR A 39 -2.52 -0.85 4.00
C THR A 39 -1.57 -0.42 2.90
N LYS A 40 -2.04 -0.33 1.66
CA LYS A 40 -1.21 0.04 0.51
C LYS A 40 -0.98 1.56 0.47
N GLY A 41 -1.99 2.36 0.76
CA GLY A 41 -1.84 3.82 0.82
C GLY A 41 -0.82 4.27 1.88
N SER A 42 -0.82 3.67 3.08
CA SER A 42 0.20 3.96 4.09
C SER A 42 1.60 3.49 3.66
N SER A 43 1.71 2.34 3.00
CA SER A 43 2.99 1.87 2.46
C SER A 43 3.55 2.82 1.41
N ALA A 44 2.71 3.32 0.49
CA ALA A 44 3.11 4.33 -0.50
C ALA A 44 3.54 5.63 0.18
N LEU A 45 2.81 6.09 1.21
CA LEU A 45 3.16 7.28 1.98
C LEU A 45 4.53 7.14 2.66
N ILE A 46 4.82 5.99 3.27
CA ILE A 46 6.13 5.70 3.89
C ILE A 46 7.23 5.77 2.83
N CYS A 47 7.04 5.11 1.68
CA CYS A 47 8.03 5.11 0.59
C CYS A 47 8.29 6.52 0.05
N ALA A 48 7.22 7.30 -0.19
CA ALA A 48 7.32 8.68 -0.64
C ALA A 48 8.03 9.58 0.39
N THR A 49 7.74 9.40 1.68
CA THR A 49 8.38 10.15 2.77
C THR A 49 9.87 9.84 2.85
N LEU A 50 10.26 8.56 2.78
CA LEU A 50 11.66 8.16 2.75
C LEU A 50 12.38 8.71 1.51
N ALA A 51 11.75 8.68 0.35
CA ALA A 51 12.33 9.20 -0.89
C ALA A 51 12.55 10.71 -0.83
N ALA A 52 11.56 11.46 -0.33
CA ALA A 52 11.70 12.90 -0.11
C ALA A 52 12.81 13.20 0.91
N ALA A 53 12.85 12.49 2.04
CA ALA A 53 13.87 12.68 3.06
C ALA A 53 15.28 12.35 2.55
N GLN A 54 15.42 11.31 1.72
CA GLN A 54 16.67 10.98 1.03
C GLN A 54 17.09 12.11 0.07
N SER A 55 16.16 12.59 -0.76
CA SER A 55 16.43 13.67 -1.73
C SER A 55 16.81 14.99 -1.04
N LEU A 56 16.29 15.24 0.14
CA LEU A 56 16.58 16.43 0.95
C LEU A 56 17.82 16.25 1.85
N GLY A 57 18.43 15.06 1.89
CA GLY A 57 19.57 14.77 2.75
C GLY A 57 19.25 14.70 4.25
N VAL A 58 17.99 14.48 4.62
CA VAL A 58 17.51 14.48 6.01
C VAL A 58 16.99 13.11 6.49
N ARG A 59 17.24 12.04 5.73
CA ARG A 59 16.72 10.70 6.05
C ARG A 59 17.18 10.20 7.42
N ASP A 60 18.46 10.33 7.74
CA ASP A 60 19.02 9.85 9.01
C ASP A 60 18.44 10.66 10.19
N ALA A 61 18.28 11.97 10.03
CA ALA A 61 17.66 12.83 11.03
C ALA A 61 16.18 12.47 11.25
N LEU A 62 15.43 12.16 10.19
CA LEU A 62 14.05 11.67 10.28
C LEU A 62 13.96 10.33 11.03
N GLN A 63 14.87 9.39 10.71
CA GLN A 63 14.93 8.11 11.41
C GLN A 63 15.23 8.30 12.90
N GLN A 64 16.21 9.15 13.24
CA GLN A 64 16.51 9.47 14.64
C GLN A 64 15.30 10.09 15.35
N GLN A 65 14.60 11.04 14.70
CA GLN A 65 13.40 11.65 15.25
C GLN A 65 12.29 10.62 15.54
N TRP A 66 12.09 9.65 14.64
CA TRP A 66 11.15 8.55 14.89
C TRP A 66 11.58 7.67 16.07
N GLN A 67 12.88 7.40 16.23
CA GLN A 67 13.40 6.65 17.37
C GLN A 67 13.19 7.39 18.69
N ASP A 68 13.52 8.68 18.73
CA ASP A 68 13.40 9.52 19.93
C ASP A 68 11.95 9.66 20.38
N LEU A 69 11.01 9.68 19.43
CA LEU A 69 9.57 9.69 19.70
C LEU A 69 8.98 8.30 19.99
N GLY A 70 9.78 7.22 19.93
CA GLY A 70 9.32 5.85 20.13
C GLY A 70 8.34 5.38 19.06
N MET A 71 8.41 5.94 17.85
CA MET A 71 7.54 5.55 16.74
C MET A 71 8.04 4.25 16.11
N GLY A 72 7.14 3.26 15.96
CA GLY A 72 7.46 1.98 15.30
C GLY A 72 7.94 2.12 13.84
N LEU A 73 7.71 3.28 13.20
CA LEU A 73 8.22 3.60 11.86
C LEU A 73 9.74 3.50 11.77
N ALA A 74 10.47 3.82 12.84
CA ALA A 74 11.93 3.76 12.85
C ALA A 74 12.48 2.38 12.47
N GLN A 75 11.78 1.30 12.83
CA GLN A 75 12.17 -0.08 12.47
C GLN A 75 11.42 -0.60 11.24
N GLN A 76 10.20 -0.10 10.99
CA GLN A 76 9.30 -0.66 9.97
C GLN A 76 9.44 -0.02 8.59
N ALA A 77 9.95 1.21 8.48
CA ALA A 77 9.87 1.97 7.24
C ALA A 77 10.66 1.31 6.08
N GLU A 78 11.92 0.90 6.33
CA GLU A 78 12.73 0.22 5.32
C GLU A 78 12.21 -1.19 5.02
N LEU A 79 11.75 -1.92 6.04
CA LEU A 79 11.10 -3.23 5.84
C LEU A 79 9.86 -3.12 4.96
N THR A 80 9.09 -2.05 5.13
CA THR A 80 7.91 -1.77 4.30
C THR A 80 8.31 -1.53 2.85
N LEU A 81 9.35 -0.72 2.61
CA LEU A 81 9.88 -0.50 1.26
C LEU A 81 10.27 -1.83 0.60
N MET A 82 11.11 -2.62 1.28
CA MET A 82 11.59 -3.90 0.75
C MET A 82 10.47 -4.91 0.51
N ALA A 83 9.44 -4.92 1.36
CA ALA A 83 8.30 -5.82 1.20
C ALA A 83 7.36 -5.41 0.05
N VAL A 84 7.39 -4.14 -0.38
CA VAL A 84 6.46 -3.59 -1.36
C VAL A 84 7.04 -3.50 -2.76
N VAL A 85 8.35 -3.27 -2.89
CA VAL A 85 9.03 -3.18 -4.18
C VAL A 85 8.70 -4.36 -5.12
N PRO A 86 8.84 -5.65 -4.74
CA PRO A 86 8.60 -6.79 -5.64
C PRO A 86 7.17 -6.88 -6.19
N LYS A 87 6.22 -6.24 -5.49
CA LYS A 87 4.78 -6.27 -5.79
C LYS A 87 4.22 -4.91 -6.20
N ALA A 88 5.07 -3.89 -6.35
CA ALA A 88 4.64 -2.53 -6.64
C ALA A 88 3.83 -2.46 -7.94
N TRP A 89 4.20 -3.24 -8.96
CA TRP A 89 3.48 -3.30 -10.23
C TRP A 89 2.03 -3.77 -10.08
N ARG A 90 1.74 -4.73 -9.18
CA ARG A 90 0.37 -5.19 -8.91
C ARG A 90 -0.47 -4.10 -8.24
N PHE A 91 0.18 -3.27 -7.42
CA PHE A 91 -0.49 -2.26 -6.64
C PHE A 91 -0.92 -1.04 -7.45
N VAL A 92 -0.39 -0.83 -8.66
CA VAL A 92 -0.80 0.26 -9.55
C VAL A 92 -2.30 0.18 -9.84
N GLY A 93 -2.76 -0.92 -10.44
CA GLY A 93 -4.19 -1.11 -10.75
C GLY A 93 -5.06 -1.19 -9.49
N GLU A 94 -4.55 -1.75 -8.40
CA GLU A 94 -5.28 -1.77 -7.14
C GLU A 94 -5.51 -0.36 -6.56
N MET A 95 -4.57 0.57 -6.72
CA MET A 95 -4.75 1.96 -6.27
C MET A 95 -5.74 2.72 -7.16
N GLU A 96 -5.82 2.42 -8.45
CA GLU A 96 -6.87 2.95 -9.34
C GLU A 96 -8.27 2.49 -8.88
N GLU A 97 -8.44 1.21 -8.55
CA GLU A 97 -9.71 0.70 -8.01
C GLU A 97 -10.08 1.38 -6.67
N VAL A 98 -9.10 1.58 -5.80
CA VAL A 98 -9.30 2.27 -4.50
C VAL A 98 -9.70 3.73 -4.74
N ALA A 99 -9.03 4.43 -5.65
CA ALA A 99 -9.36 5.81 -6.02
C ALA A 99 -10.80 5.93 -6.52
N ALA A 100 -11.22 5.03 -7.42
CA ALA A 100 -12.60 4.99 -7.92
C ALA A 100 -13.62 4.70 -6.79
N THR A 101 -13.27 3.85 -5.83
CA THR A 101 -14.12 3.57 -4.67
C THR A 101 -14.29 4.80 -3.77
N PHE A 102 -13.22 5.54 -3.54
CA PHE A 102 -13.26 6.76 -2.73
C PHE A 102 -14.09 7.85 -3.40
N GLU A 103 -13.93 8.03 -4.71
CA GLU A 103 -14.77 8.93 -5.51
C GLU A 103 -16.26 8.56 -5.41
N ALA A 104 -16.59 7.28 -5.58
CA ALA A 104 -17.96 6.79 -5.43
C ALA A 104 -18.54 6.99 -4.03
N ALA A 105 -17.69 7.00 -2.99
CA ALA A 105 -18.07 7.28 -1.61
C ALA A 105 -18.11 8.80 -1.27
N GLY A 106 -17.79 9.68 -2.23
CA GLY A 106 -17.77 11.13 -2.02
C GLY A 106 -16.52 11.64 -1.27
N VAL A 107 -15.43 10.87 -1.29
CA VAL A 107 -14.14 11.21 -0.66
C VAL A 107 -13.10 11.52 -1.75
N PRO A 108 -12.16 12.46 -1.52
CA PRO A 108 -11.09 12.74 -2.48
C PRO A 108 -10.32 11.48 -2.91
N ARG A 109 -10.12 11.32 -4.21
CA ARG A 109 -9.46 10.16 -4.83
C ARG A 109 -7.96 10.38 -5.07
N GLU A 110 -7.53 11.63 -5.04
CA GLU A 110 -6.22 12.12 -5.48
C GLU A 110 -5.09 11.51 -4.64
N PHE A 111 -5.34 11.24 -3.36
CA PHE A 111 -4.36 10.56 -2.51
C PHE A 111 -4.00 9.18 -3.05
N HIS A 112 -4.98 8.43 -3.55
CA HIS A 112 -4.75 7.08 -4.07
C HIS A 112 -4.14 7.11 -5.47
N HIS A 113 -4.42 8.12 -6.30
CA HIS A 113 -3.65 8.37 -7.53
C HIS A 113 -2.20 8.75 -7.27
N ALA A 114 -1.91 9.51 -6.21
CA ALA A 114 -0.53 9.78 -5.81
C ALA A 114 0.17 8.49 -5.34
N ALA A 115 -0.53 7.63 -4.60
CA ALA A 115 -0.01 6.32 -4.18
C ALA A 115 0.26 5.38 -5.38
N GLU A 116 -0.65 5.35 -6.35
CA GLU A 116 -0.50 4.67 -7.64
C GLU A 116 0.78 5.09 -8.35
N GLU A 117 1.03 6.40 -8.47
CA GLU A 117 2.24 6.93 -9.11
C GLU A 117 3.52 6.54 -8.37
N VAL A 118 3.50 6.54 -7.03
CA VAL A 118 4.62 6.04 -6.21
C VAL A 118 4.90 4.57 -6.53
N PHE A 119 3.88 3.72 -6.61
CA PHE A 119 4.05 2.31 -6.97
C PHE A 119 4.51 2.11 -8.42
N ARG A 120 3.98 2.89 -9.37
CA ARG A 120 4.39 2.85 -10.77
C ARG A 120 5.88 3.11 -10.93
N ARG A 121 6.43 4.05 -10.17
CA ARG A 121 7.87 4.39 -10.18
C ARG A 121 8.75 3.34 -9.55
N MET A 122 8.24 2.61 -8.55
CA MET A 122 8.96 1.50 -7.92
C MET A 122 8.85 0.19 -8.69
N ALA A 123 7.92 0.09 -9.66
CA ALA A 123 7.76 -1.09 -10.49
C ALA A 123 9.02 -1.37 -11.33
N GLY A 124 9.15 -2.62 -11.80
CA GLY A 124 10.29 -3.08 -12.59
C GLY A 124 11.33 -3.92 -11.83
N PHE A 125 10.98 -4.34 -10.60
CA PHE A 125 11.65 -5.42 -9.88
C PHE A 125 10.57 -6.44 -9.53
N GLU A 126 10.58 -7.58 -10.19
CA GLU A 126 9.59 -8.65 -9.99
C GLU A 126 10.14 -9.74 -9.06
N ASP A 127 9.27 -10.66 -8.63
CA ASP A 127 9.64 -11.77 -7.76
C ASP A 127 10.81 -12.57 -8.38
N GLY A 128 11.99 -12.49 -7.77
CA GLY A 128 13.20 -13.20 -8.22
C GLY A 128 14.32 -12.30 -8.76
N ASP A 129 14.04 -11.01 -8.97
CA ASP A 129 15.08 -10.02 -9.30
C ASP A 129 15.92 -9.68 -8.07
N GLU A 130 17.20 -9.36 -8.29
CA GLU A 130 18.04 -8.80 -7.23
C GLU A 130 17.49 -7.42 -6.85
N VAL A 131 17.00 -7.31 -5.61
CA VAL A 131 16.43 -6.05 -5.12
C VAL A 131 17.58 -5.06 -4.88
N PRO A 132 17.56 -3.88 -5.52
CA PRO A 132 18.63 -2.90 -5.35
C PRO A 132 18.74 -2.39 -3.92
N GLU A 133 19.85 -1.70 -3.65
CA GLU A 133 20.02 -0.98 -2.40
C GLU A 133 18.91 0.07 -2.21
N VAL A 134 18.54 0.29 -0.94
CA VAL A 134 17.47 1.23 -0.54
C VAL A 134 17.64 2.61 -1.19
N GLY A 135 18.87 3.13 -1.25
CA GLY A 135 19.13 4.44 -1.84
C GLY A 135 18.75 4.52 -3.33
N GLU A 136 19.04 3.47 -4.10
CA GLU A 136 18.69 3.40 -5.52
C GLU A 136 17.17 3.33 -5.72
N LEU A 137 16.49 2.49 -4.92
CA LEU A 137 15.04 2.35 -4.94
C LEU A 137 14.33 3.67 -4.65
N LEU A 138 14.76 4.37 -3.59
CA LEU A 138 14.20 5.67 -3.22
C LEU A 138 14.44 6.72 -4.31
N GLY A 139 15.59 6.68 -4.98
CA GLY A 139 15.92 7.56 -6.11
C GLY A 139 14.96 7.44 -7.29
N LYS A 140 14.33 6.27 -7.50
CA LYS A 140 13.35 6.08 -8.59
C LYS A 140 12.02 6.79 -8.33
N ILE A 141 11.65 7.00 -7.07
CA ILE A 141 10.38 7.65 -6.68
C ILE A 141 10.43 9.15 -6.95
N VAL A 142 11.60 9.78 -6.77
CA VAL A 142 11.78 11.22 -6.90
C VAL A 142 11.67 11.64 -8.38
N TRP A 143 11.12 12.82 -8.63
CA TRP A 143 11.11 13.40 -9.97
C TRP A 143 12.55 13.79 -10.33
N LYS A 144 13.00 13.42 -11.54
CA LYS A 144 14.23 14.00 -12.07
C LYS A 144 13.94 15.47 -12.36
N ALA A 145 14.76 16.36 -11.83
CA ALA A 145 14.75 17.75 -12.28
C ALA A 145 15.15 17.77 -13.76
N ASP A 146 14.41 18.51 -14.58
CA ASP A 146 14.79 18.84 -15.96
C ASP A 146 16.07 19.70 -16.00
#